data_AF-A0A9Q8SPW8-F1
#
_entry.id   AF-A0A9Q8SPW8-F1
#
_cell.length_a   1.000
_cell.length_b   1.000
_cell.length_c   1.000
_cell.angle_alpha   90.00
_cell.angle_beta   90.00
_cell.angle_gamma   90.00
#
_symmetry.space_group_name_H-M   'P 1'
#
loop_
_entity.id
_entity.type
_entity.pdbx_description
1 polymer ?
#
loop_
_entity_poly.entity_id
_entity_poly.type
_entity_poly.pdbx_seq_one_letter_code
_entity_poly.pdbx_strand_id
1 'polypeptide(L)'
;MQLTKVCLSFSVFAAAFAQSKIKIMPLGDSITEITCWRALVWDQFVKENLADKVQFVGSMTNNPQNCRAQSGSFDLHHEGHSGWLSINIANQYLQGWLASTKPDIVQFMLGTNDVAQGRTTNDIVASYTRMVGLMRASNSRMKILVDRLIPLSFNGGGIDTLN
;
A
#
# COMPACT_ATOMS: atom_id res chain seq x y z
N MET A 1 -48.33 -51.86 14.34
CA MET A 1 -46.87 -51.71 14.16
C MET A 1 -46.65 -50.56 13.17
N GLN A 2 -46.59 -49.31 13.66
CA GLN A 2 -46.43 -48.12 12.82
C GLN A 2 -44.94 -47.89 12.54
N LEU A 3 -44.55 -47.96 11.27
CA LEU A 3 -43.21 -47.55 10.83
C LEU A 3 -43.21 -46.05 10.58
N THR A 4 -42.65 -45.30 11.51
CA THR A 4 -42.37 -43.87 11.36
C THR A 4 -41.16 -43.71 10.41
N LYS A 5 -41.41 -43.23 9.20
CA LYS A 5 -40.35 -42.84 8.26
C LYS A 5 -39.70 -41.55 8.75
N VAL A 6 -38.45 -41.65 9.22
CA VAL A 6 -37.59 -40.49 9.49
C VAL A 6 -36.98 -40.07 8.15
N CYS A 7 -37.39 -38.91 7.64
CA CYS A 7 -36.77 -38.29 6.48
C CYS A 7 -35.67 -37.36 7.00
N LEU A 8 -34.40 -37.75 6.85
CA LEU A 8 -33.26 -36.87 7.13
C LEU A 8 -33.06 -35.94 5.92
N SER A 9 -33.41 -34.67 6.08
CA SER A 9 -33.05 -33.61 5.14
C SER A 9 -31.58 -33.21 5.36
N PHE A 10 -30.75 -33.46 4.35
CA PHE A 10 -29.35 -33.03 4.32
C PHE A 10 -29.29 -31.62 3.72
N SER A 11 -29.17 -30.59 4.56
CA SER A 11 -28.94 -29.21 4.10
C SER A 11 -27.47 -29.03 3.72
N VAL A 12 -27.18 -28.90 2.42
CA VAL A 12 -25.85 -28.54 1.92
C VAL A 12 -25.62 -27.05 2.18
N PHE A 13 -24.86 -26.72 3.23
CA PHE A 13 -24.31 -25.37 3.39
C PHE A 13 -23.11 -25.21 2.46
N ALA A 14 -23.33 -24.63 1.28
CA ALA A 14 -22.23 -24.14 0.45
C ALA A 14 -21.71 -22.83 1.05
N ALA A 15 -20.64 -22.91 1.85
CA ALA A 15 -19.88 -21.72 2.23
C ALA A 15 -19.14 -21.19 1.00
N ALA A 16 -19.67 -20.16 0.35
CA ALA A 16 -18.94 -19.42 -0.65
C ALA A 16 -17.75 -18.71 0.04
N PHE A 17 -16.55 -19.26 -0.10
CA PHE A 17 -15.34 -18.54 0.28
C PHE A 17 -15.20 -17.35 -0.67
N ALA A 18 -15.49 -16.15 -0.18
CA ALA A 18 -15.14 -14.93 -0.90
C ALA A 18 -13.62 -14.94 -1.11
N GLN A 19 -13.17 -14.87 -2.36
CA GLN A 19 -11.76 -14.72 -2.66
C GLN A 19 -11.27 -13.43 -2.02
N SER A 20 -10.26 -13.52 -1.14
CA SER A 20 -9.68 -12.33 -0.50
C SER A 20 -9.05 -11.45 -1.57
N LYS A 21 -9.38 -10.15 -1.57
CA LYS A 21 -8.75 -9.15 -2.43
C LYS A 21 -7.25 -9.08 -2.17
N ILE A 22 -6.48 -8.80 -3.21
CA ILE A 22 -5.06 -8.46 -3.11
C ILE A 22 -4.95 -7.08 -2.46
N LYS A 23 -4.27 -7.01 -1.32
CA LYS A 23 -4.09 -5.76 -0.57
C LYS A 23 -2.82 -5.05 -1.01
N ILE A 24 -2.98 -3.84 -1.51
CA ILE A 24 -1.89 -2.99 -1.99
C ILE A 24 -1.77 -1.82 -1.02
N MET A 25 -0.59 -1.59 -0.46
CA MET A 25 -0.30 -0.43 0.37
C MET A 25 0.47 0.61 -0.46
N PRO A 26 -0.16 1.74 -0.82
CA PRO A 26 0.55 2.92 -1.31
C PRO A 26 1.26 3.60 -0.13
N LEU A 27 2.55 3.33 0.05
CA LEU A 27 3.37 3.89 1.13
C LEU A 27 4.18 5.08 0.62
N GLY A 28 4.20 6.19 1.34
CA GLY A 28 5.03 7.32 0.91
C GLY A 28 4.95 8.55 1.78
N ASP A 29 5.44 9.64 1.22
CA ASP A 29 5.36 10.97 1.83
C ASP A 29 4.20 11.80 1.21
N SER A 30 4.37 13.12 1.14
CA SER A 30 3.41 14.04 0.53
C SER A 30 3.10 13.67 -0.92
N ILE A 31 4.07 13.10 -1.66
CA ILE A 31 3.86 12.73 -3.05
C ILE A 31 2.83 11.59 -3.17
N THR A 32 2.64 10.79 -2.12
CA THR A 32 1.56 9.77 -2.05
C THR A 32 0.28 10.32 -1.44
N GLU A 33 0.38 11.15 -0.40
CA GLU A 33 -0.79 11.67 0.34
C GLU A 33 -1.57 12.71 -0.47
N ILE A 34 -0.89 13.73 -1.00
CA ILE A 34 -1.51 14.96 -1.51
C ILE A 34 -1.46 15.08 -3.03
N THR A 35 -1.44 13.96 -3.76
CA THR A 35 -1.46 13.94 -5.24
C THR A 35 -2.50 12.97 -5.79
N CYS A 36 -2.74 13.02 -7.11
CA CYS A 36 -3.83 12.27 -7.75
C CYS A 36 -3.42 10.97 -8.44
N TRP A 37 -2.14 10.55 -8.39
CA TRP A 37 -1.72 9.36 -9.14
C TRP A 37 -2.45 8.09 -8.69
N ARG A 38 -2.81 7.98 -7.40
CA ARG A 38 -3.57 6.83 -6.87
C ARG A 38 -4.93 6.67 -7.55
N ALA A 39 -5.60 7.78 -7.83
CA ALA A 39 -6.88 7.76 -8.56
C ALA A 39 -6.68 7.30 -10.01
N LEU A 40 -5.60 7.72 -10.67
CA LEU A 40 -5.26 7.28 -12.03
C LEU A 40 -4.90 5.79 -12.10
N VAL A 41 -4.19 5.28 -11.09
CA VAL A 41 -3.90 3.84 -10.95
C VAL A 41 -5.20 3.07 -10.68
N TRP A 42 -6.12 3.62 -9.89
CA TRP A 42 -7.41 2.99 -9.67
C TRP A 42 -8.23 2.85 -10.96
N ASP A 43 -8.25 3.88 -11.81
CA ASP A 43 -8.91 3.80 -13.12
C ASP A 43 -8.26 2.72 -14.02
N GLN A 44 -6.96 2.46 -13.89
CA GLN A 44 -6.31 1.34 -14.58
C GLN A 44 -6.82 -0.01 -14.05
N PHE A 45 -6.98 -0.19 -12.74
CA PHE A 45 -7.58 -1.42 -12.20
C PHE A 45 -9.00 -1.62 -12.69
N VAL A 46 -9.80 -0.56 -12.79
CA VAL A 46 -11.17 -0.65 -13.31
C VAL A 46 -11.16 -1.04 -14.78
N LYS A 47 -10.31 -0.39 -15.59
CA LYS A 47 -10.15 -0.69 -17.02
C LYS A 47 -9.79 -2.16 -17.27
N GLU A 48 -8.95 -2.74 -16.40
CA GLU A 48 -8.50 -4.13 -16.50
C GLU A 48 -9.42 -5.15 -15.78
N ASN A 49 -10.60 -4.73 -15.28
CA ASN A 49 -11.53 -5.57 -14.51
C ASN A 49 -10.87 -6.23 -13.27
N LEU A 50 -10.12 -5.42 -12.52
CA LEU A 50 -9.40 -5.79 -11.30
C LEU A 50 -9.90 -5.08 -10.04
N ALA A 51 -10.76 -4.07 -10.14
CA ALA A 51 -11.20 -3.26 -8.98
C ALA A 51 -11.94 -4.05 -7.89
N ASP A 52 -12.58 -5.17 -8.25
CA ASP A 52 -13.20 -6.11 -7.32
C ASP A 52 -12.19 -7.12 -6.73
N LYS A 53 -11.00 -7.25 -7.32
CA LYS A 53 -9.93 -8.17 -6.91
C LYS A 53 -8.83 -7.50 -6.10
N VAL A 54 -8.76 -6.17 -6.09
CA VAL A 54 -7.75 -5.40 -5.37
C VAL A 54 -8.39 -4.48 -4.34
N GLN A 55 -7.61 -4.13 -3.32
CA GLN A 55 -7.98 -3.20 -2.27
C GLN A 55 -6.76 -2.37 -1.90
N PHE A 56 -6.90 -1.04 -1.84
CA PHE A 56 -5.88 -0.24 -1.21
C PHE A 56 -6.00 -0.34 0.31
N VAL A 57 -4.86 -0.40 1.00
CA VAL A 57 -4.81 -0.48 2.46
C VAL A 57 -3.81 0.52 3.02
N GLY A 58 -4.10 0.98 4.23
CA GLY A 58 -3.28 1.94 4.97
C GLY A 58 -4.11 2.64 6.03
N SER A 59 -3.45 3.36 6.93
CA SER A 59 -4.10 4.08 8.02
C SER A 59 -4.78 5.39 7.57
N MET A 60 -4.41 5.91 6.40
CA MET A 60 -4.87 7.19 5.89
C MET A 60 -5.94 7.01 4.81
N THR A 61 -6.89 7.93 4.75
CA THR A 61 -7.95 8.00 3.71
C THR A 61 -8.20 9.42 3.22
N ASN A 62 -7.38 10.38 3.66
CA ASN A 62 -7.55 11.78 3.29
C ASN A 62 -7.26 11.99 1.79
N ASN A 63 -7.94 12.98 1.23
CA ASN A 63 -7.85 13.32 -0.19
C ASN A 63 -7.94 14.85 -0.35
N PRO A 64 -6.92 15.60 0.12
CA PRO A 64 -6.99 17.06 0.20
C PRO A 64 -7.06 17.74 -1.17
N GLN A 65 -6.59 17.07 -2.23
CA GLN A 65 -6.70 17.56 -3.61
C GLN A 65 -8.04 17.22 -4.28
N ASN A 66 -8.97 16.56 -3.57
CA ASN A 66 -10.25 16.10 -4.11
C ASN A 66 -10.07 15.32 -5.43
N CYS A 67 -9.04 14.49 -5.49
CA CYS A 67 -8.75 13.64 -6.64
C CYS A 67 -9.89 12.65 -6.87
N ARG A 68 -10.25 12.42 -8.14
CA ARG A 68 -11.36 11.53 -8.52
C ARG A 68 -10.90 10.53 -9.56
N ALA A 69 -11.23 9.26 -9.35
CA ALA A 69 -11.18 8.27 -10.40
C ALA A 69 -12.44 8.43 -11.27
N GLN A 70 -12.30 8.38 -12.59
CA GLN A 70 -13.43 8.49 -13.53
C GLN A 70 -14.42 7.35 -13.36
N SER A 71 -13.93 6.20 -12.92
CA SER A 71 -14.71 5.02 -12.59
C SER A 71 -15.66 5.16 -11.38
N GLY A 72 -15.53 6.22 -10.57
CA GLY A 72 -16.40 6.49 -9.42
C GLY A 72 -16.25 5.55 -8.22
N SER A 73 -15.31 4.59 -8.25
CA SER A 73 -15.12 3.56 -7.22
C SER A 73 -13.78 3.66 -6.47
N PHE A 74 -13.16 4.84 -6.48
CA PHE A 74 -11.81 5.05 -5.94
C PHE A 74 -11.69 4.66 -4.46
N ASP A 75 -10.89 3.63 -4.19
CA ASP A 75 -10.47 3.29 -2.83
C ASP A 75 -9.48 4.34 -2.31
N LEU A 76 -9.85 5.04 -1.25
CA LEU A 76 -9.09 6.18 -0.75
C LEU A 76 -7.92 5.78 0.17
N HIS A 77 -7.82 4.51 0.59
CA HIS A 77 -6.80 4.13 1.56
C HIS A 77 -5.38 4.32 1.03
N HIS A 78 -4.48 4.76 1.91
CA HIS A 78 -3.04 4.84 1.65
C HIS A 78 -2.26 4.92 2.97
N GLU A 79 -0.93 4.83 2.87
CA GLU A 79 0.02 5.00 3.96
C GLU A 79 0.99 6.14 3.60
N GLY A 80 0.42 7.27 3.19
CA GLY A 80 1.14 8.46 2.73
C GLY A 80 1.14 9.53 3.82
N HIS A 81 2.31 10.08 4.15
CA HIS A 81 2.48 11.00 5.28
C HIS A 81 3.38 12.20 4.91
N SER A 82 2.79 13.37 4.71
CA SER A 82 3.46 14.57 4.22
C SER A 82 4.60 15.02 5.13
N GLY A 83 5.77 15.22 4.55
CA GLY A 83 6.98 15.64 5.27
C GLY A 83 7.71 14.54 6.03
N TRP A 84 7.21 13.29 6.01
CA TRP A 84 7.83 12.19 6.74
C TRP A 84 9.07 11.65 6.02
N LEU A 85 10.01 11.18 6.83
CA LEU A 85 11.28 10.62 6.39
C LEU A 85 11.19 9.10 6.29
N SER A 86 11.85 8.54 5.27
CA SER A 86 12.05 7.09 5.13
C SER A 86 12.65 6.47 6.39
N ILE A 87 13.61 7.16 7.00
CA ILE A 87 14.32 6.72 8.20
C ILE A 87 13.35 6.58 9.39
N ASN A 88 12.45 7.54 9.58
CA ASN A 88 11.49 7.49 10.69
C ASN A 88 10.45 6.39 10.47
N ILE A 89 9.93 6.29 9.24
CA ILE A 89 8.99 5.24 8.83
C ILE A 89 9.57 3.85 9.11
N ALA A 90 10.81 3.60 8.66
CA ALA A 90 11.49 2.32 8.83
C ALA A 90 11.71 1.94 10.30
N ASN A 91 11.99 2.93 11.15
CA ASN A 91 12.40 2.68 12.53
C ASN A 91 11.23 2.60 13.51
N GLN A 92 10.13 3.31 13.25
CA GLN A 92 9.10 3.54 14.26
C GLN A 92 7.70 3.05 13.85
N TYR A 93 7.36 3.05 12.56
CA TYR A 93 5.96 2.98 12.14
C TYR A 93 5.63 1.76 11.27
N LEU A 94 6.51 1.43 10.32
CA LEU A 94 6.20 0.45 9.28
C LEU A 94 5.77 -0.91 9.85
N GLN A 95 6.42 -1.39 10.92
CA GLN A 95 6.07 -2.67 11.52
C GLN A 95 4.61 -2.72 12.01
N GLY A 96 4.12 -1.63 12.60
CA GLY A 96 2.74 -1.52 13.06
C GLY A 96 1.75 -1.52 11.89
N TRP A 97 2.02 -0.74 10.85
CA TRP A 97 1.19 -0.68 9.64
C TRP A 97 1.12 -2.03 8.91
N LEU A 98 2.25 -2.74 8.81
CA LEU A 98 2.30 -4.08 8.24
C LEU A 98 1.46 -5.08 9.05
N ALA A 99 1.53 -5.02 10.37
CA ALA A 99 0.76 -5.90 11.25
C ALA A 99 -0.76 -5.64 11.17
N SER A 100 -1.18 -4.37 11.06
CA SER A 100 -2.59 -3.98 11.01
C SER A 100 -3.24 -4.26 9.66
N THR A 101 -2.57 -3.90 8.57
CA THR A 101 -3.14 -3.96 7.21
C THR A 101 -2.81 -5.26 6.47
N LYS A 102 -1.70 -5.92 6.83
CA LYS A 102 -1.20 -7.18 6.25
C LYS A 102 -1.18 -7.13 4.70
N PRO A 103 -0.45 -6.20 4.08
CA PRO A 103 -0.47 -6.03 2.63
C PRO A 103 0.16 -7.23 1.91
N ASP A 104 -0.32 -7.50 0.70
CA ASP A 104 0.29 -8.44 -0.23
C ASP A 104 1.33 -7.73 -1.12
N ILE A 105 1.10 -6.45 -1.39
CA ILE A 105 1.96 -5.59 -2.19
C ILE A 105 2.20 -4.29 -1.42
N VAL A 106 3.45 -3.85 -1.33
CA VAL A 106 3.79 -2.48 -0.95
C VAL A 106 4.44 -1.81 -2.14
N GLN A 107 3.89 -0.67 -2.55
CA GLN A 107 4.58 0.28 -3.42
C GLN A 107 5.07 1.42 -2.54
N PHE A 108 6.31 1.89 -2.73
CA PHE A 108 6.74 3.10 -2.05
C PHE A 108 7.65 4.01 -2.86
N MET A 109 7.44 5.31 -2.64
CA MET A 109 8.34 6.40 -2.98
C MET A 109 8.58 7.23 -1.72
N LEU A 110 9.81 7.19 -1.21
CA LEU A 110 10.24 7.86 0.03
C LEU A 110 11.68 8.33 -0.16
N GLY A 111 12.17 9.25 0.67
CA GLY A 111 13.54 9.76 0.61
C GLY A 111 13.63 11.23 0.20
N THR A 112 12.56 11.79 -0.39
CA THR A 112 12.48 13.22 -0.76
C THR A 112 12.76 14.11 0.44
N ASN A 113 12.07 13.87 1.56
CA ASN A 113 12.23 14.67 2.78
C ASN A 113 13.56 14.38 3.48
N ASP A 114 14.07 13.15 3.38
CA ASP A 114 15.38 12.79 3.93
C ASP A 114 16.47 13.62 3.24
N VAL A 115 16.47 13.67 1.90
CA VAL A 115 17.40 14.50 1.12
C VAL A 115 17.20 15.99 1.42
N ALA A 116 15.96 16.47 1.44
CA ALA A 116 15.67 17.88 1.74
C ALA A 116 16.14 18.30 3.13
N GLN A 117 16.20 17.38 4.09
CA GLN A 117 16.72 17.60 5.45
C GLN A 117 18.20 17.22 5.61
N GLY A 118 18.93 16.97 4.52
CA GLY A 118 20.37 16.74 4.55
C GLY A 118 20.79 15.38 5.11
N ARG A 119 19.92 14.36 5.07
CA ARG A 119 20.29 12.98 5.40
C ARG A 119 21.18 12.41 4.31
N THR A 120 22.10 11.54 4.70
CA THR A 120 23.04 10.93 3.75
C THR A 120 22.34 9.86 2.91
N THR A 121 22.79 9.66 1.68
CA THR A 121 22.32 8.55 0.83
C THR A 121 22.46 7.20 1.54
N ASN A 122 23.55 7.00 2.30
CA ASN A 122 23.79 5.76 3.03
C ASN A 122 22.71 5.52 4.10
N ASP A 123 22.31 6.54 4.85
CA ASP A 123 21.26 6.41 5.88
C ASP A 123 19.90 6.10 5.24
N ILE A 124 19.61 6.68 4.07
CA ILE A 124 18.37 6.44 3.33
C ILE A 124 18.35 5.01 2.77
N VAL A 125 19.44 4.54 2.17
CA VAL A 125 19.54 3.15 1.66
C VAL A 125 19.48 2.13 2.81
N ALA A 126 20.05 2.47 3.98
CA ALA A 126 19.92 1.64 5.18
C ALA A 126 18.47 1.58 5.67
N SER A 127 17.72 2.68 5.59
CA SER A 127 16.29 2.70 5.90
C SER A 127 15.50 1.79 4.95
N TYR A 128 15.77 1.83 3.64
CA TYR A 128 15.12 0.95 2.66
C TYR A 128 15.44 -0.51 2.93
N THR A 129 16.70 -0.83 3.26
CA THR A 129 17.12 -2.18 3.62
C THR A 129 16.32 -2.68 4.84
N ARG A 130 16.16 -1.84 5.86
CA ARG A 130 15.33 -2.15 7.03
C ARG A 130 13.86 -2.34 6.65
N MET A 131 13.31 -1.46 5.82
CA MET A 131 11.92 -1.55 5.36
C MET A 131 11.65 -2.86 4.63
N VAL A 132 12.50 -3.25 3.68
CA VAL A 132 12.40 -4.53 2.96
C VAL A 132 12.49 -5.71 3.93
N GLY A 133 13.37 -5.64 4.93
CA GLY A 133 13.47 -6.64 6.00
C GLY A 133 12.17 -6.80 6.78
N LEU A 134 11.57 -5.69 7.23
CA LEU A 134 10.29 -5.69 7.95
C LEU A 134 9.14 -6.23 7.08
N MET A 135 9.07 -5.80 5.81
CA MET A 135 8.09 -6.28 4.84
C MET A 135 8.19 -7.81 4.65
N ARG A 136 9.40 -8.34 4.44
CA ARG A 136 9.64 -9.77 4.28
C ARG A 136 9.37 -10.58 5.55
N ALA A 137 9.64 -10.01 6.72
CA ALA A 137 9.31 -10.62 8.01
C ALA A 137 7.79 -10.69 8.22
N SER A 138 7.05 -9.67 7.79
CA SER A 138 5.58 -9.64 7.89
C SER A 138 4.90 -10.60 6.91
N ASN A 139 5.38 -10.65 5.67
CA ASN A 139 4.91 -11.58 4.64
C ASN A 139 6.08 -11.93 3.71
N SER A 140 6.60 -13.15 3.83
CA SER A 140 7.73 -13.62 3.04
C SER A 140 7.47 -13.59 1.53
N ARG A 141 6.20 -13.62 1.10
CA ARG A 141 5.77 -13.59 -0.31
C ARG A 141 5.39 -12.19 -0.82
N MET A 142 5.50 -11.16 0.02
CA MET A 142 5.09 -9.79 -0.33
C MET A 142 5.75 -9.32 -1.64
N LYS A 143 5.02 -8.62 -2.50
CA LYS A 143 5.63 -7.93 -3.64
C LYS A 143 5.99 -6.51 -3.21
N ILE A 144 7.20 -6.07 -3.51
CA ILE A 144 7.70 -4.78 -3.08
C ILE A 144 8.09 -4.02 -4.35
N LEU A 145 7.44 -2.89 -4.60
CA LEU A 145 7.75 -1.97 -5.67
C LEU A 145 8.42 -0.76 -5.05
N VAL A 146 9.66 -0.50 -5.46
CA VAL A 146 10.44 0.65 -5.01
C VAL A 146 10.53 1.61 -6.17
N ASP A 147 10.00 2.81 -5.99
CA ASP A 147 9.99 3.82 -7.03
C ASP A 147 11.30 4.60 -6.99
N ARG A 148 11.79 4.98 -8.17
CA ARG A 148 12.77 6.06 -8.26
C ARG A 148 12.09 7.37 -7.85
N LEU A 149 12.80 8.17 -7.07
CA LEU A 149 12.31 9.48 -6.65
C LEU A 149 12.19 10.41 -7.87
N ILE A 150 11.10 11.18 -7.90
CA ILE A 150 10.93 12.26 -8.87
C ILE A 150 11.99 13.35 -8.65
N PRO A 151 12.43 14.05 -9.72
CA PRO A 151 13.40 15.12 -9.58
C PRO A 151 12.89 16.25 -8.67
N LEU A 152 13.79 16.83 -7.86
CA LEU A 152 13.54 18.07 -7.14
C LEU A 152 14.09 19.27 -7.93
N SER A 153 13.32 20.35 -7.99
CA SER A 153 13.75 21.60 -8.63
C SER A 153 14.87 22.33 -7.88
N PHE A 154 15.11 21.97 -6.62
CA PHE A 154 16.20 22.47 -5.78
C PHE A 154 16.87 21.30 -5.05
N ASN A 155 18.20 21.33 -4.91
CA ASN A 155 18.97 20.29 -4.22
C ASN A 155 18.84 18.87 -4.84
N GLY A 156 18.66 18.78 -6.16
CA GLY A 156 18.45 17.53 -6.90
C GLY A 156 19.62 16.53 -6.84
N GLY A 157 20.86 16.96 -6.56
CA GLY A 157 22.02 16.06 -6.55
C GLY A 157 21.89 14.89 -5.55
N GLY A 158 21.20 15.10 -4.43
CA GLY A 158 20.91 14.02 -3.48
C GLY A 158 19.88 13.01 -4.02
N ILE A 159 18.90 13.48 -4.79
CA ILE A 159 17.91 12.63 -5.48
C ILE A 159 18.58 11.83 -6.59
N ASP A 160 19.43 12.48 -7.40
CA ASP A 160 20.16 11.84 -8.49
C ASP A 160 21.11 10.75 -7.97
N THR A 161 21.73 10.97 -6.80
CA THR A 161 22.61 9.99 -6.16
C THR A 161 21.84 8.78 -5.59
N LEU A 162 20.56 8.96 -5.24
CA LEU A 162 19.75 7.89 -4.66
C LEU A 162 19.10 6.97 -5.71
N ASN A 163 18.91 7.46 -6.93
CA ASN A 163 18.21 6.78 -8.05
C ASN A 163 19.07 5.82 -8.89
#